data_AF-A9EXP5-F1
#
_entry.id   AF-A9EXP5-F1
#
_cell.length_a   1.000
_cell.length_b   1.000
_cell.length_c   1.000
_cell.angle_alpha   90.00
_cell.angle_beta   90.00
_cell.angle_gamma   90.00
#
_symmetry.space_group_name_H-M   'P 1'
#
loop_
_entity.id
_entity.type
_entity.pdbx_description
1 polymer ?
#
loop_
_entity_poly.entity_id
_entity_poly.type
_entity_poly.pdbx_seq_one_letter_code
_entity_poly.pdbx_strand_id
1 'polypeptide(L)'
;MARAHLALLLCGTFTLGCGKAGGDPGKVELDSTGVDACDSYLATMTTCASKLPAETRKSHEAAIRIARDVLEARAEADDDALKGAARAEARVALAAACKQMSDAVLDREACGR
;
A
#
# COMPACT_ATOMS: atom_id res chain seq x y z
N MET A 1 -18.72 34.96 28.77
CA MET A 1 -17.55 34.28 28.19
C MET A 1 -17.65 32.81 28.57
N ALA A 2 -18.12 31.95 27.67
CA ALA A 2 -18.39 30.55 27.97
C ALA A 2 -17.21 29.68 27.50
N ARG A 3 -16.56 29.01 28.45
CA ARG A 3 -15.77 27.79 28.23
C ARG A 3 -16.69 26.62 28.57
N ALA A 4 -16.87 25.67 27.66
CA ALA A 4 -17.36 24.34 27.97
C ALA A 4 -16.85 23.34 26.91
N HIS A 5 -16.65 22.12 27.39
CA HIS A 5 -15.82 21.05 26.87
C HIS A 5 -16.50 20.13 25.83
N LEU A 6 -15.63 19.45 25.06
CA LEU A 6 -15.67 18.04 24.63
C LEU A 6 -16.84 17.45 23.83
N ALA A 7 -16.41 16.69 22.80
CA ALA A 7 -17.02 15.48 22.25
C ALA A 7 -18.22 15.64 21.31
N LEU A 8 -18.11 15.08 20.10
CA LEU A 8 -18.81 13.86 19.67
C LEU A 8 -18.63 13.61 18.15
N LEU A 9 -18.26 12.36 17.81
CA LEU A 9 -18.65 11.59 16.61
C LEU A 9 -18.00 12.02 15.27
N LEU A 10 -17.01 11.33 14.67
CA LEU A 10 -16.94 9.87 14.42
C LEU A 10 -18.28 9.31 13.92
N CYS A 11 -18.71 9.76 12.75
CA CYS A 11 -19.65 9.02 11.91
C CYS A 11 -18.92 8.59 10.65
N GLY A 12 -18.53 7.31 10.64
CA GLY A 12 -17.86 6.67 9.52
C GLY A 12 -18.74 6.63 8.27
N THR A 13 -18.10 6.90 7.14
CA THR A 13 -18.52 6.40 5.84
C THR A 13 -17.56 5.29 5.46
N PHE A 14 -17.90 4.07 5.89
CA PHE A 14 -17.38 2.85 5.28
C PHE A 14 -17.97 2.76 3.87
N THR A 15 -17.28 3.27 2.87
CA THR A 15 -17.54 2.88 1.47
C THR A 15 -16.86 1.53 1.23
N LEU A 16 -17.56 0.46 1.64
CA LEU A 16 -17.33 -0.90 1.18
C LEU A 16 -17.87 -1.06 -0.25
N GLY A 17 -17.01 -1.46 -1.19
CA GLY A 17 -17.36 -1.98 -2.53
C GLY A 17 -16.98 -1.05 -3.68
N CYS A 18 -16.19 -1.45 -4.68
CA CYS A 18 -16.18 -2.74 -5.39
C CYS A 18 -14.77 -3.27 -5.66
N GLY A 19 -14.20 -4.02 -4.71
CA GLY A 19 -13.13 -4.98 -4.99
C GLY A 19 -13.73 -6.37 -5.11
N LYS A 20 -13.89 -6.88 -6.33
CA LYS A 20 -14.44 -8.22 -6.59
C LYS A 20 -13.50 -9.28 -6.00
N ALA A 21 -13.88 -9.84 -4.85
CA ALA A 21 -13.20 -10.98 -4.25
C ALA A 21 -13.55 -12.26 -5.03
N GLY A 22 -12.59 -12.79 -5.78
CA GLY A 22 -12.69 -14.09 -6.42
C GLY A 22 -11.49 -14.37 -7.31
N GLY A 23 -10.58 -15.24 -6.85
CA GLY A 23 -9.45 -15.70 -7.65
C GLY A 23 -8.42 -16.50 -6.86
N ASP A 24 -8.44 -17.81 -7.09
CA ASP A 24 -7.37 -18.82 -7.12
C ASP A 24 -6.11 -18.72 -6.21
N PRO A 25 -5.63 -19.84 -5.61
CA PRO A 25 -4.37 -19.86 -4.85
C PRO A 25 -3.09 -19.79 -5.73
N GLY A 26 -3.19 -19.35 -6.98
CA GLY A 26 -2.06 -19.05 -7.84
C GLY A 26 -1.68 -17.59 -7.75
N LYS A 27 -0.44 -17.30 -7.32
CA LYS A 27 0.28 -16.01 -7.37
C LYS A 27 -0.64 -14.78 -7.40
N VAL A 28 -0.76 -14.07 -6.28
CA VAL A 28 -1.46 -12.77 -6.23
C VAL A 28 -0.81 -11.81 -7.24
N GLU A 29 -1.44 -11.69 -8.41
CA GLU A 29 -1.11 -10.68 -9.40
C GLU A 29 -1.74 -9.37 -8.91
N LEU A 30 -0.90 -8.37 -8.66
CA LEU A 30 -1.33 -7.06 -8.21
C LEU A 30 -1.35 -6.12 -9.41
N ASP A 31 -2.41 -5.34 -9.54
CA ASP A 31 -2.41 -4.22 -10.48
C ASP A 31 -1.32 -3.21 -10.11
N SER A 32 -0.82 -2.49 -11.11
CA SER A 32 0.21 -1.46 -10.92
C SER A 32 -0.35 -0.28 -10.13
N THR A 33 0.45 0.28 -9.23
CA THR A 33 0.16 1.56 -8.56
C THR A 33 0.51 2.77 -9.44
N GLY A 34 0.98 2.54 -10.66
CA GLY A 34 1.52 3.58 -11.55
C GLY A 34 2.85 4.17 -11.09
N VAL A 35 3.55 3.53 -10.14
CA VAL A 35 4.90 3.91 -9.67
C VAL A 35 5.75 2.64 -9.57
N ASP A 36 6.67 2.45 -10.53
CA ASP A 36 7.48 1.22 -10.66
C ASP A 36 8.20 0.78 -9.37
N ALA A 37 8.70 1.74 -8.58
CA ALA A 37 9.38 1.44 -7.31
C ALA A 37 8.41 0.89 -6.24
N CYS A 38 7.16 1.33 -6.25
CA CYS A 38 6.11 0.82 -5.36
C CYS A 38 5.63 -0.56 -5.81
N ASP A 39 5.50 -0.78 -7.12
CA ASP A 39 5.21 -2.09 -7.69
C ASP A 39 6.32 -3.11 -7.35
N SER A 40 7.57 -2.68 -7.43
CA SER A 40 8.73 -3.50 -7.05
C SER A 40 8.74 -3.84 -5.55
N TYR A 41 8.38 -2.87 -4.69
CA TYR A 41 8.22 -3.09 -3.25
C TYR A 41 7.11 -4.12 -2.96
N LEU A 42 5.95 -4.00 -3.60
CA LEU A 42 4.84 -4.94 -3.44
C LEU A 42 5.20 -6.34 -3.93
N ALA A 43 5.91 -6.44 -5.05
CA ALA A 43 6.43 -7.71 -5.55
C ALA A 43 7.42 -8.37 -4.56
N THR A 44 8.28 -7.56 -3.92
CA THR A 44 9.20 -8.03 -2.87
C THR A 44 8.44 -8.53 -1.65
N MET A 45 7.40 -7.81 -1.22
CA MET A 45 6.52 -8.21 -0.13
C MET A 45 5.77 -9.52 -0.44
N THR A 46 5.22 -9.67 -1.65
CA THR A 46 4.55 -10.90 -2.11
C THR A 46 5.52 -12.08 -2.14
N THR A 47 6.74 -11.85 -2.63
CA THR A 47 7.79 -12.86 -2.64
C THR A 47 8.13 -13.31 -1.22
N CYS A 48 8.29 -12.36 -0.28
CA CYS A 48 8.54 -12.73 1.11
C CYS A 48 7.35 -13.46 1.74
N ALA A 49 6.11 -13.02 1.50
CA ALA A 49 4.92 -13.68 2.01
C ALA A 49 4.81 -15.13 1.53
N SER A 50 5.27 -15.44 0.30
CA SER A 50 5.28 -16.80 -0.22
C SER A 50 6.17 -17.77 0.57
N LYS A 51 7.19 -17.26 1.29
CA LYS A 51 8.06 -18.03 2.18
C LYS A 51 7.40 -18.36 3.53
N LEU A 52 6.26 -17.75 3.85
CA LEU A 52 5.59 -17.92 5.13
C LEU A 52 4.67 -19.17 5.18
N PRO A 53 4.42 -19.72 6.39
CA PRO A 53 3.40 -20.75 6.61
C PRO A 53 2.03 -20.37 6.03
N ALA A 54 1.27 -21.36 5.55
CA ALA A 54 0.01 -21.11 4.86
C ALA A 54 -1.02 -20.34 5.70
N GLU A 55 -1.02 -20.55 7.02
CA GLU A 55 -1.92 -19.86 7.96
C GLU A 55 -1.64 -18.36 8.05
N THR A 56 -0.37 -17.94 8.01
CA THR A 56 0.00 -16.52 8.07
C THR A 56 0.01 -15.87 6.69
N ARG A 57 0.32 -16.62 5.64
CA ARG A 57 0.38 -16.14 4.25
C ARG A 57 -0.88 -15.40 3.80
N LYS A 58 -2.08 -15.94 4.09
CA LYS A 58 -3.35 -15.29 3.69
C LYS A 58 -3.55 -13.91 4.31
N SER A 59 -3.11 -13.74 5.57
CA SER A 59 -3.16 -12.44 6.25
C SER A 59 -2.19 -11.45 5.61
N HIS A 60 -0.98 -11.91 5.26
CA HIS A 60 0.00 -11.09 4.55
C HIS A 60 -0.48 -10.70 3.15
N GLU A 61 -1.08 -11.60 2.38
CA GLU A 61 -1.65 -11.28 1.07
C GLU A 61 -2.75 -10.21 1.15
N ALA A 62 -3.61 -10.28 2.17
CA ALA A 62 -4.61 -9.24 2.41
C ALA A 62 -3.97 -7.89 2.75
N ALA A 63 -2.95 -7.87 3.62
CA ALA A 63 -2.22 -6.67 3.95
C ALA A 63 -1.47 -6.07 2.73
N ILE A 64 -0.93 -6.91 1.86
CA ILE A 64 -0.25 -6.49 0.62
C ILE A 64 -1.24 -5.83 -0.34
N ARG A 65 -2.45 -6.38 -0.50
CA ARG A 65 -3.51 -5.75 -1.31
C ARG A 65 -3.89 -4.36 -0.76
N ILE A 66 -4.08 -4.24 0.55
CA ILE A 66 -4.36 -2.95 1.19
C ILE A 66 -3.21 -1.95 0.95
N ALA A 67 -1.96 -2.42 1.06
CA ALA A 67 -0.80 -1.57 0.79
C ALA A 67 -0.77 -1.09 -0.67
N ARG A 68 -1.12 -1.95 -1.64
CA ARG A 68 -1.28 -1.58 -3.05
C ARG A 68 -2.29 -0.46 -3.20
N ASP A 69 -3.51 -0.66 -2.68
CA ASP A 69 -4.61 0.31 -2.83
C ASP A 69 -4.25 1.67 -2.23
N VAL A 70 -3.55 1.68 -1.09
CA VAL A 70 -3.08 2.93 -0.45
C VAL A 70 -2.01 3.65 -1.29
N LEU A 71 -1.07 2.91 -1.88
CA LEU A 71 -0.01 3.48 -2.70
C LEU A 71 -0.56 4.03 -4.03
N GLU A 72 -1.50 3.32 -4.65
CA GLU A 72 -2.22 3.77 -5.83
C GLU A 72 -3.02 5.05 -5.53
N ALA A 73 -3.86 5.03 -4.49
CA ALA A 73 -4.64 6.20 -4.08
C ALA A 73 -3.75 7.41 -3.73
N ARG A 74 -2.55 7.16 -3.17
CA ARG A 74 -1.57 8.22 -2.93
C ARG A 74 -1.04 8.82 -4.23
N ALA A 75 -0.64 7.97 -5.17
CA ALA A 75 -0.13 8.39 -6.46
C ALA A 75 -1.18 9.18 -7.27
N GLU A 76 -2.44 8.75 -7.23
CA GLU A 76 -3.58 9.45 -7.83
C GLU A 76 -3.83 10.80 -7.16
N ALA A 77 -3.86 10.84 -5.82
CA ALA A 77 -4.08 12.09 -5.09
C ALA A 77 -2.97 13.13 -5.35
N ASP A 78 -1.70 12.69 -5.42
CA ASP A 78 -0.59 13.57 -5.76
C ASP A 78 -0.70 14.07 -7.21
N ASP A 79 -1.18 13.25 -8.14
CA ASP A 79 -1.41 13.61 -9.54
C ASP A 79 -2.55 14.61 -9.75
N ASP A 80 -3.62 14.47 -8.97
CA ASP A 80 -4.79 15.36 -9.01
C ASP A 80 -4.50 16.71 -8.34
N ALA A 81 -3.78 16.69 -7.22
CA ALA A 81 -3.51 17.88 -6.43
C ALA A 81 -2.34 18.73 -6.97
N LEU A 82 -1.35 18.11 -7.62
CA LEU A 82 -0.10 18.77 -8.00
C LEU A 82 0.06 18.85 -9.52
N LYS A 83 0.83 19.84 -9.98
CA LYS A 83 1.10 20.06 -11.40
C LYS A 83 2.58 20.34 -11.65
N GLY A 84 3.05 20.02 -12.85
CA GLY A 84 4.41 20.31 -13.30
C GLY A 84 5.47 19.73 -12.37
N ALA A 85 6.44 20.57 -11.97
CA ALA A 85 7.57 20.15 -11.15
C ALA A 85 7.16 19.57 -9.79
N ALA A 86 6.14 20.15 -9.11
CA ALA A 86 5.70 19.66 -7.80
C ALA A 86 5.14 18.23 -7.88
N ARG A 87 4.40 17.90 -8.95
CA ARG A 87 3.92 16.52 -9.20
C ARG A 87 5.09 15.57 -9.43
N ALA A 88 6.06 15.98 -10.24
CA ALA A 88 7.25 15.17 -10.51
C ALA A 88 8.07 14.91 -9.23
N GLU A 89 8.25 15.92 -8.39
CA GLU A 89 8.93 15.80 -7.09
C GLU A 89 8.17 14.88 -6.14
N ALA A 90 6.84 14.99 -6.06
CA ALA A 90 6.02 14.07 -5.25
C ALA A 90 6.14 12.62 -5.72
N ARG A 91 6.12 12.39 -7.04
CA ARG A 91 6.33 11.05 -7.63
C ARG A 91 7.71 10.49 -7.30
N VAL A 92 8.76 11.32 -7.37
CA VAL A 92 10.12 10.91 -6.97
C VAL A 92 10.20 10.59 -5.47
N ALA A 93 9.57 11.41 -4.62
CA ALA A 93 9.54 11.19 -3.18
C ALA A 93 8.80 9.88 -2.82
N LEU A 94 7.66 9.62 -3.46
CA LEU A 94 6.91 8.38 -3.28
C LEU A 94 7.72 7.17 -3.75
N ALA A 95 8.37 7.26 -4.91
CA ALA A 95 9.25 6.20 -5.40
C ALA A 95 10.43 5.93 -4.44
N ALA A 96 11.04 6.98 -3.89
CA ALA A 96 12.11 6.87 -2.91
C ALA A 96 11.64 6.21 -1.61
N ALA A 97 10.46 6.56 -1.11
CA ALA A 97 9.86 5.93 0.07
C ALA A 97 9.59 4.43 -0.17
N CYS A 98 9.01 4.08 -1.31
CA CYS A 98 8.79 2.68 -1.70
C CYS A 98 10.10 1.89 -1.80
N LYS A 99 11.16 2.50 -2.34
CA LYS A 99 12.49 1.88 -2.37
C LYS A 99 13.03 1.64 -0.96
N GLN A 100 12.96 2.63 -0.07
CA GLN A 100 13.40 2.48 1.32
C GLN A 100 12.64 1.36 2.06
N MET A 101 11.34 1.26 1.83
CA MET A 101 10.54 0.17 2.39
C MET A 101 10.95 -1.19 1.82
N SER A 102 11.25 -1.28 0.52
CA SER A 102 11.75 -2.49 -0.12
C SER A 102 13.07 -2.94 0.47
N ASP A 103 14.03 -2.02 0.64
CA ASP A 103 15.33 -2.32 1.24
C ASP A 103 15.15 -2.86 2.68
N ALA A 104 14.28 -2.23 3.46
CA ALA A 104 13.96 -2.68 4.82
C ALA A 104 13.27 -4.06 4.88
N VAL A 105 12.53 -4.45 3.84
CA VAL A 105 11.96 -5.80 3.72
C VAL A 105 13.05 -6.80 3.41
N LEU A 106 13.96 -6.49 2.49
CA LEU A 106 15.07 -7.36 2.12
C LEU A 106 16.05 -7.61 3.28
N ASP A 107 16.17 -6.68 4.21
CA ASP A 107 17.00 -6.83 5.41
C ASP A 107 16.42 -7.78 6.47
N ARG A 108 15.15 -8.21 6.35
CA ARG A 108 14.52 -9.14 7.31
C ARG A 108 14.98 -10.57 7.02
N GLU A 109 15.46 -11.31 8.03
CA GLU A 109 15.97 -12.69 7.85
C GLU A 109 14.99 -13.66 7.15
N ALA A 110 13.68 -13.49 7.32
CA ALA A 110 12.68 -14.32 6.63
C ALA A 110 12.53 -14.00 5.12
N CYS A 111 12.96 -12.80 4.72
CA CYS A 111 12.85 -12.27 3.35
C CYS A 111 14.21 -12.19 2.64
N GLY A 112 15.27 -11.90 3.39
CA GLY A 112 16.65 -11.67 2.96
C GLY A 112 17.42 -12.96 2.77
N ARG A 113 17.72 -13.24 1.51
CA ARG A 113 18.50 -14.37 0.99
C ARG A 113 18.15 -15.73 1.61
#